data_AF-A0A1H3T5Y5-F1
#
_entry.id   AF-A0A1H3T5Y5-F1
#
_cell.length_a   1.000
_cell.length_b   1.000
_cell.length_c   1.000
_cell.angle_alpha   90.00
_cell.angle_beta   90.00
_cell.angle_gamma   90.00
#
_symmetry.space_group_name_H-M   'P 1'
#
loop_
_entity.id
_entity.type
_entity.pdbx_description
1 polymer ?
#
loop_
_entity_poly.entity_id
_entity_poly.type
_entity_poly.pdbx_seq_one_letter_code
_entity_poly.pdbx_strand_id
1 'polypeptide(L)'
;MDFGIFERFLPRIVPVAESMTVYVTTGDRPLALSAQLHGYPRLREAGNDVSGFTSVEVIDLSDLPSEGPTGHLYHIYSPTVGYDLRQLLNEGRRTSMRSGLVAQGSNLWHLRSPESD
;
A
#
# COMPACT_ATOMS: atom_id res chain seq x y z
N MET A 1 5.42 4.65 -9.85
CA MET A 1 5.98 3.56 -10.68
C MET A 1 4.84 2.95 -11.50
N ASP A 2 5.11 2.57 -12.73
CA ASP A 2 4.16 1.83 -13.58
C ASP A 2 3.95 0.41 -13.04
N PHE A 3 2.70 -0.07 -13.02
CA PHE A 3 2.35 -1.37 -12.45
C PHE A 3 3.00 -2.54 -13.22
N GLY A 4 2.95 -2.53 -14.56
CA GLY A 4 3.51 -3.60 -15.38
C GLY A 4 5.03 -3.63 -15.37
N ILE A 5 5.68 -2.46 -15.22
CA ILE A 5 7.13 -2.40 -14.99
C ILE A 5 7.48 -3.07 -13.66
N PHE A 6 6.75 -2.76 -12.58
CA PHE A 6 7.01 -3.37 -11.28
C PHE A 6 6.87 -4.89 -11.31
N GLU A 7 5.78 -5.40 -11.89
CA GLU A 7 5.54 -6.83 -12.07
C GLU A 7 6.69 -7.52 -12.81
N ARG A 8 7.20 -6.91 -13.88
CA ARG A 8 8.32 -7.45 -14.65
C ARG A 8 9.62 -7.56 -13.84
N PHE A 9 9.84 -6.66 -12.88
CA PHE A 9 11.04 -6.68 -12.03
C PHE A 9 10.87 -7.53 -10.77
N LEU A 10 9.63 -7.85 -10.36
CA LEU A 10 9.31 -8.61 -9.15
C LEU A 10 10.16 -9.88 -8.97
N PRO A 11 10.33 -10.75 -9.99
CA PRO A 11 11.11 -11.99 -9.84
C PRO A 11 12.58 -11.77 -9.50
N ARG A 12 13.12 -10.57 -9.76
CA ARG A 12 14.51 -10.21 -9.44
C ARG A 12 14.65 -9.61 -8.05
N ILE A 13 13.57 -9.03 -7.52
CA ILE A 13 13.56 -8.34 -6.22
C ILE A 13 13.17 -9.32 -5.10
N VAL A 14 12.18 -10.18 -5.34
CA VAL A 14 11.67 -11.14 -4.35
C VAL A 14 12.77 -12.02 -3.72
N PRO A 15 13.76 -12.55 -4.46
CA PRO A 15 14.77 -13.44 -3.86
C PRO A 15 15.72 -12.74 -2.87
N VAL A 16 15.84 -11.40 -2.93
CA VAL A 16 16.76 -10.62 -2.10
C VAL A 16 16.07 -9.82 -1.00
N ALA A 17 14.74 -9.78 -1.01
CA ALA A 17 13.93 -9.11 0.00
C ALA A 17 13.41 -10.14 1.01
N GLU A 18 13.63 -9.88 2.31
CA GLU A 18 13.03 -10.71 3.37
C GLU A 18 11.49 -10.61 3.37
N SER A 19 10.99 -9.41 3.11
CA SER A 19 9.56 -9.12 2.98
C SER A 19 9.34 -7.95 2.03
N MET A 20 8.16 -7.88 1.42
CA MET A 20 7.78 -6.76 0.55
C MET A 20 6.35 -6.34 0.86
N THR A 21 6.18 -5.08 1.23
CA THR A 21 4.87 -4.46 1.51
C THR A 21 4.66 -3.28 0.57
N VAL A 22 3.50 -3.22 -0.09
CA VAL A 22 3.10 -2.11 -0.96
C VAL A 22 1.87 -1.43 -0.38
N TYR A 23 1.94 -0.12 -0.20
CA TYR A 23 0.80 0.69 0.23
C TYR A 23 0.11 1.29 -0.99
N VAL A 24 -1.20 1.11 -1.09
CA VAL A 24 -2.06 1.66 -2.14
C VAL A 24 -3.16 2.54 -1.55
N THR A 25 -3.66 3.48 -2.32
CA THR A 25 -4.80 4.32 -1.91
C THR A 25 -5.53 4.88 -3.12
N THR A 26 -6.84 5.11 -2.98
CA THR A 26 -7.63 5.92 -3.93
C THR A 26 -7.50 7.43 -3.66
N GLY A 27 -6.99 7.85 -2.49
CA GLY A 27 -6.91 9.24 -2.06
C GLY A 27 -5.71 10.04 -2.62
N ASP A 28 -4.81 9.40 -3.36
CA ASP A 28 -3.59 10.02 -3.90
C ASP A 28 -3.88 10.80 -5.20
N ARG A 29 -4.17 12.11 -5.05
CA ARG A 29 -4.62 12.98 -6.15
C ARG A 29 -3.57 13.16 -7.26
N PRO A 30 -2.27 13.37 -6.97
CA PRO A 30 -1.23 13.42 -7.99
C PRO A 30 -1.10 12.10 -8.78
N LEU A 31 -1.29 10.96 -8.12
CA LEU A 31 -1.20 9.65 -8.77
C LEU A 31 -2.39 9.41 -9.71
N ALA A 32 -3.60 9.73 -9.25
CA ALA A 32 -4.82 9.66 -10.06
C ALA A 32 -4.74 10.56 -11.31
N LEU A 33 -4.19 11.77 -11.17
CA LEU A 33 -3.95 12.68 -12.29
C LEU A 33 -2.89 12.14 -13.26
N SER A 34 -1.81 11.54 -12.74
CA SER A 34 -0.78 10.91 -13.57
C SER A 34 -1.31 9.71 -14.36
N ALA A 35 -2.17 8.88 -13.75
CA ALA A 35 -2.83 7.76 -14.44
C ALA A 35 -3.74 8.26 -15.58
N GLN A 36 -4.56 9.28 -15.32
CA GLN A 36 -5.43 9.89 -16.33
C GLN A 36 -4.64 10.48 -17.52
N LEU A 37 -3.50 11.12 -17.26
CA LEU A 37 -2.68 11.75 -18.31
C LEU A 37 -1.87 10.72 -19.13
N HIS A 38 -1.38 9.66 -18.50
CA HIS A 38 -0.49 8.69 -19.15
C HIS A 38 -1.20 7.43 -19.65
N GLY A 39 -2.44 7.16 -19.23
CA GLY A 39 -3.28 6.06 -19.73
C GLY A 39 -2.91 4.66 -19.22
N TYR A 40 -2.04 4.54 -18.22
CA TYR A 40 -1.64 3.25 -17.63
C TYR A 40 -1.72 3.29 -16.09
N PRO A 41 -2.13 2.19 -15.43
CA PRO A 41 -2.26 2.13 -13.97
C PRO A 41 -0.93 2.27 -13.24
N ARG A 42 -0.97 2.85 -12.04
CA ARG A 42 0.22 3.05 -11.20
C ARG A 42 0.27 2.07 -10.04
N LEU A 43 1.46 1.65 -9.64
CA LEU A 43 1.68 0.68 -8.56
C LEU A 43 1.03 1.04 -7.20
N ARG A 44 0.86 2.34 -6.91
CA ARG A 44 0.27 2.83 -5.64
C ARG A 44 -1.23 3.17 -5.76
N GLU A 45 -1.82 2.93 -6.93
CA GLU A 45 -3.24 3.15 -7.19
C GLU A 45 -4.02 1.92 -6.71
N ALA A 46 -4.99 2.15 -5.83
CA ALA A 46 -5.89 1.09 -5.37
C ALA A 46 -6.83 0.65 -6.52
N GLY A 47 -7.26 -0.62 -6.48
CA GLY A 47 -8.12 -1.20 -7.52
C GLY A 47 -7.38 -1.93 -8.66
N ASN A 48 -6.03 -1.93 -8.66
CA ASN A 48 -5.26 -2.84 -9.51
C ASN A 48 -5.42 -4.28 -9.04
N ASP A 49 -5.48 -5.23 -9.98
CA ASP A 49 -5.45 -6.65 -9.65
C ASP A 49 -4.06 -7.05 -9.16
N VAL A 50 -3.90 -7.09 -7.83
CA VAL A 50 -2.67 -7.48 -7.13
C VAL A 50 -2.65 -8.95 -6.74
N SER A 51 -3.68 -9.73 -7.10
CA SER A 51 -3.80 -11.14 -6.69
C SER A 51 -2.65 -12.01 -7.21
N GLY A 52 -2.04 -11.61 -8.33
CA GLY A 52 -0.85 -12.26 -8.90
C GLY A 52 0.43 -12.09 -8.07
N PHE A 53 0.48 -11.15 -7.12
CA PHE A 53 1.67 -10.87 -6.31
C PHE A 53 1.69 -11.68 -5.00
N THR A 54 1.78 -13.01 -5.12
CA THR A 54 1.76 -13.92 -3.96
C THR A 54 2.88 -13.69 -2.95
N SER A 55 3.98 -13.02 -3.34
CA SER A 55 5.12 -12.68 -2.49
C SER A 55 5.11 -11.23 -1.98
N VAL A 56 4.02 -10.49 -2.20
CA VAL A 56 3.89 -9.08 -1.82
C VAL A 56 2.64 -8.88 -0.99
N GLU A 57 2.79 -8.27 0.18
CA GLU A 57 1.66 -7.86 1.01
C GLU A 57 1.21 -6.47 0.56
N VAL A 58 -0.07 -6.32 0.19
CA VAL A 58 -0.66 -5.04 -0.25
C VAL A 58 -1.55 -4.50 0.85
N ILE A 59 -1.31 -3.26 1.26
CA ILE A 59 -2.11 -2.55 2.27
C ILE A 59 -2.87 -1.42 1.57
N ASP A 60 -4.19 -1.51 1.56
CA ASP A 60 -5.08 -0.46 1.10
C ASP A 60 -5.36 0.53 2.25
N LEU A 61 -5.14 1.80 1.92
CA LEU A 61 -5.32 2.95 2.81
C LEU A 61 -6.56 3.77 2.43
N SER A 62 -7.38 3.30 1.49
CA SER A 62 -8.53 4.04 0.96
C SER A 62 -9.59 4.38 2.02
N ASP A 63 -9.65 3.61 3.11
CA ASP A 63 -10.55 3.87 4.25
C ASP A 63 -10.02 4.93 5.21
N LEU A 64 -8.77 5.39 5.03
CA LEU A 64 -8.20 6.45 5.85
C LEU A 64 -8.56 7.83 5.30
N PRO A 65 -8.80 8.83 6.19
CA PRO A 65 -8.93 10.21 5.76
C PRO A 65 -7.66 10.66 5.03
N SER A 66 -7.83 11.32 3.88
CA SER A 66 -6.72 11.91 3.13
C SER A 66 -6.14 13.10 3.91
N GLU A 67 -5.13 12.84 4.74
CA GLU A 67 -4.44 13.89 5.50
C GLU A 67 -3.38 14.59 4.65
N GLY A 68 -3.43 15.92 4.63
CA GLY A 68 -2.52 16.78 3.88
C GLY A 68 -3.02 17.19 2.47
N PRO A 69 -2.34 18.14 1.81
CA PRO A 69 -2.85 18.83 0.62
C PRO A 69 -3.07 17.93 -0.62
N THR A 70 -2.36 16.80 -0.70
CA THR A 70 -2.37 15.93 -1.89
C THR A 70 -2.81 14.49 -1.61
N GLY A 71 -2.93 14.08 -0.34
CA GLY A 71 -3.13 12.67 0.04
C GLY A 71 -1.91 11.75 -0.18
N HIS A 72 -0.84 12.24 -0.82
CA HIS A 72 0.37 11.46 -1.18
C HIS A 72 1.37 11.29 -0.03
N LEU A 73 1.39 12.26 0.88
CA LEU A 73 2.32 12.32 2.02
C LEU A 73 1.76 11.63 3.26
N TYR A 74 0.94 10.60 3.07
CA TYR A 74 0.31 9.84 4.16
C TYR A 74 1.32 9.22 5.12
N HIS A 75 2.55 8.92 4.67
CA HIS A 75 3.64 8.41 5.51
C HIS A 75 4.22 9.46 6.48
N ILE A 76 3.92 10.75 6.26
CA ILE A 76 4.33 11.86 7.14
C ILE A 76 3.14 12.29 8.01
N TYR A 77 1.97 12.44 7.39
CA TYR A 77 0.83 13.07 8.05
C TYR A 77 -0.08 12.09 8.79
N SER A 78 -0.27 10.86 8.31
CA SER A 78 -1.19 9.90 8.94
C SER A 78 -0.54 9.22 10.14
N PRO A 79 -1.01 9.45 11.38
CA PRO A 79 -0.50 8.75 12.56
C PRO A 79 -0.76 7.24 12.47
N THR A 80 -1.86 6.84 11.85
CA THR A 80 -2.23 5.44 11.63
C THR A 80 -1.23 4.73 10.72
N VAL A 81 -0.84 5.35 9.60
CA VAL A 81 0.20 4.78 8.73
C VAL A 81 1.57 4.80 9.43
N GLY A 82 1.90 5.86 10.17
CA GLY A 82 3.12 5.90 10.96
C GLY A 82 3.20 4.78 12.00
N TYR A 83 2.07 4.43 12.61
CA TYR A 83 1.98 3.31 13.56
C TYR A 83 2.23 1.96 12.86
N ASP A 84 1.64 1.72 11.68
CA ASP A 84 1.90 0.51 10.89
C ASP A 84 3.37 0.41 10.45
N LEU A 85 3.95 1.51 9.95
CA LEU A 85 5.35 1.57 9.53
C LEU A 85 6.32 1.25 10.68
N ARG A 86 6.03 1.68 11.92
CA ARG A 86 6.84 1.31 13.08
C ARG A 86 6.79 -0.20 13.35
N GLN A 87 5.62 -0.84 13.25
CA GLN A 87 5.52 -2.29 13.42
C GLN A 87 6.29 -3.05 12.33
N LEU A 88 6.31 -2.53 11.10
CA LEU A 88 7.10 -3.10 10.01
C LEU A 88 8.61 -2.91 10.23
N LEU A 89 9.05 -1.65 10.37
CA LEU A 89 10.47 -1.30 10.29
C LEU A 89 11.23 -1.55 11.60
N ASN A 90 10.58 -1.37 12.75
CA ASN A 90 11.25 -1.53 14.05
C ASN A 90 11.05 -2.92 14.63
N GLU A 91 9.93 -3.59 14.29
CA GLU A 91 9.55 -4.86 14.91
C GLU A 91 9.55 -6.04 13.92
N GLY A 92 9.75 -5.78 12.61
CA GLY A 92 9.81 -6.82 11.58
C GLY A 92 8.50 -7.58 11.38
N ARG A 93 7.36 -7.03 11.82
CA ARG A 93 6.09 -7.76 11.77
C ARG A 93 5.58 -7.88 10.34
N ARG A 94 5.23 -9.09 9.92
CA ARG A 94 4.40 -9.37 8.73
C ARG A 94 3.00 -8.78 8.89
N THR A 95 2.28 -8.51 7.80
CA THR A 95 0.97 -7.85 7.88
C THR A 95 -0.03 -8.58 8.78
N SER A 96 -0.01 -9.91 8.80
CA SER A 96 -0.86 -10.73 9.69
C SER A 96 -0.60 -10.54 11.19
N MET A 97 0.55 -9.98 11.56
CA MET A 97 0.95 -9.72 12.95
C MET A 97 0.88 -8.24 13.33
N ARG A 98 0.57 -7.35 12.38
CA ARG A 98 0.45 -5.90 12.63
C ARG A 98 -0.96 -5.58 13.10
N SER A 99 -1.06 -4.85 14.21
CA SER A 99 -2.36 -4.36 14.68
C SER A 99 -2.89 -3.26 13.75
N GLY A 100 -4.21 -3.25 13.57
CA GLY A 100 -4.90 -2.29 12.71
C GLY A 100 -5.13 -2.79 11.28
N LEU A 101 -4.45 -3.84 10.84
CA LEU A 101 -4.68 -4.46 9.54
C LEU A 101 -5.79 -5.53 9.60
N VAL A 102 -6.63 -5.54 8.58
CA VAL A 102 -7.70 -6.53 8.38
C VAL A 102 -7.50 -7.19 7.02
N ALA A 103 -7.39 -8.52 7.00
CA ALA A 103 -7.24 -9.27 5.76
C ALA A 103 -8.51 -9.16 4.90
N GLN A 104 -8.32 -8.85 3.61
CA GLN A 104 -9.39 -8.82 2.59
C GLN A 104 -9.17 -9.89 1.50
N GLY A 105 -8.05 -10.60 1.55
CA GLY A 105 -7.71 -11.66 0.60
C GLY A 105 -6.44 -12.38 1.01
N SER A 106 -5.83 -13.10 0.07
CA SER A 106 -4.58 -13.83 0.31
C SER A 106 -3.38 -12.92 0.57
N ASN A 107 -3.33 -11.76 -0.08
CA ASN A 107 -2.24 -10.80 0.02
C ASN A 107 -2.71 -9.34 0.20
N LEU A 108 -4.01 -9.09 0.28
CA LEU A 108 -4.61 -7.76 0.44
C LEU A 108 -5.09 -7.53 1.88
N TRP A 109 -4.76 -6.36 2.42
CA TRP A 109 -5.08 -5.93 3.77
C TRP A 109 -5.63 -4.51 3.73
N HIS A 110 -6.62 -4.21 4.58
CA HIS A 110 -7.08 -2.83 4.81
C HIS A 110 -6.52 -2.32 6.13
N LEU A 111 -6.04 -1.08 6.14
CA LEU A 111 -5.67 -0.40 7.37
C LEU A 111 -6.88 0.34 7.94
N ARG A 112 -7.33 -0.08 9.13
CA ARG A 112 -8.52 0.49 9.78
C ARG A 112 -8.33 1.96 10.13
N SER A 113 -9.39 2.74 9.95
CA SER A 113 -9.47 4.09 10.48
C SER A 113 -9.59 4.07 12.01
N PRO A 114 -8.97 5.02 12.72
CA PRO A 114 -9.09 5.13 14.18
C PRO A 114 -10.52 5.40 14.68
N GLU A 115 -11.46 5.79 13.80
CA GLU A 115 -12.86 6.07 14.14
C GLU A 115 -13.80 4.85 14.01
N SER A 116 -13.28 3.65 13.74
CA SER A 116 -14.09 2.45 13.48
C SER A 116 -14.38 1.55 14.71
N ASP A 117 -14.51 2.14 15.90
CA ASP A 117 -14.90 1.44 17.14
C ASP A 117 -16.30 1.85 17.60
#